data_AF-A0ABD6FY20-F1
#
_entry.id   AF-A0ABD6FY20-F1
#
_cell.length_a   1.000
_cell.length_b   1.000
_cell.length_c   1.000
_cell.angle_alpha   90.00
_cell.angle_beta   90.00
_cell.angle_gamma   90.00
#
_symmetry.space_group_name_H-M   'P 1'
#
loop_
_entity.id
_entity.type
_entity.pdbx_description
1 polymer ?
#
loop_
_entity_poly.entity_id
_entity_poly.type
_entity_poly.pdbx_seq_one_letter_code
_entity_poly.pdbx_strand_id
1 'polypeptide(L)'
;MCAPAVIQHVATELSRRRFLQAAGAAAAALLLPWREASAQAAPAPSGRSLSFTHLADLTHTLTPHFPVFPSFDSPRLETRYTVERDGFYAREWIVAEHSGTHLDAPAHFV
;
A
#
# COMPACT_ATOMS: atom_id res chain seq x y z
N MET A 1 0.99 4.10 13.83
CA MET A 1 -0.01 3.26 14.54
C MET A 1 -1.36 3.28 13.80
N CYS A 2 -1.71 2.23 13.06
CA CYS A 2 -3.02 2.10 12.42
C CYS A 2 -4.15 2.02 13.45
N ALA A 3 -5.34 2.55 13.14
CA ALA A 3 -6.50 2.42 14.02
C ALA A 3 -6.87 0.93 14.21
N PRO A 4 -7.30 0.51 15.42
CA PRO A 4 -7.63 -0.91 15.70
C PRO A 4 -8.62 -1.53 14.70
N ALA A 5 -9.60 -0.74 14.23
CA ALA A 5 -10.55 -1.18 13.22
C ALA A 5 -9.89 -1.51 11.85
N VAL A 6 -8.85 -0.77 11.46
CA VAL A 6 -8.11 -1.01 10.23
C VAL A 6 -7.27 -2.27 10.35
N ILE A 7 -6.60 -2.46 11.51
CA ILE A 7 -5.81 -3.68 11.78
C ILE A 7 -6.72 -4.90 11.78
N GLN A 8 -7.88 -4.84 12.43
CA GLN A 8 -8.86 -5.93 12.42
C GLN A 8 -9.38 -6.23 11.02
N HIS A 9 -9.71 -5.20 10.24
CA HIS A 9 -10.19 -5.39 8.86
C HIS A 9 -9.12 -6.07 7.99
N VAL A 10 -7.88 -5.58 8.00
CA VAL A 10 -6.76 -6.19 7.25
C VAL A 10 -6.50 -7.62 7.72
N ALA A 11 -6.56 -7.89 9.03
CA ALA A 11 -6.40 -9.24 9.57
C ALA A 11 -7.49 -10.21 9.10
N THR A 12 -8.73 -9.73 8.93
CA THR A 12 -9.82 -10.56 8.36
C THR A 12 -9.62 -10.83 6.87
N GLU A 13 -9.17 -9.83 6.10
CA GLU A 13 -8.93 -9.94 4.65
C GLU A 13 -7.75 -10.87 4.32
N LEU A 14 -6.66 -10.80 5.08
CA LEU A 14 -5.45 -11.61 4.87
C LEU A 14 -5.49 -12.97 5.60
N SER A 15 -6.65 -13.38 6.10
CA SER A 15 -6.75 -14.61 6.90
C SER A 15 -6.60 -15.88 6.06
N ARG A 16 -5.82 -16.85 6.57
CA ARG A 16 -5.64 -18.18 5.96
C ARG A 16 -6.99 -18.89 5.70
N ARG A 17 -8.01 -18.64 6.53
CA ARG A 17 -9.37 -19.19 6.34
C ARG A 17 -10.02 -18.68 5.06
N ARG A 18 -9.94 -17.38 4.77
CA ARG A 18 -10.50 -16.84 3.52
C ARG A 18 -9.77 -17.37 2.29
N PHE A 19 -8.44 -17.50 2.37
CA PHE A 19 -7.65 -18.13 1.30
C PHE A 19 -8.08 -19.58 1.04
N LEU A 20 -8.21 -20.39 2.09
CA LEU A 20 -8.65 -21.79 1.96
C LEU A 20 -10.10 -21.92 1.46
N GLN A 21 -11.00 -21.03 1.87
CA GLN A 21 -12.37 -20.97 1.38
C GLN A 21 -12.43 -20.63 -0.12
N ALA A 22 -11.66 -19.63 -0.57
CA ALA A 22 -11.58 -19.28 -1.98
C ALA A 22 -10.99 -20.41 -2.84
N ALA A 23 -9.91 -21.05 -2.36
CA ALA A 23 -9.31 -22.21 -3.02
C ALA A 23 -10.28 -23.41 -3.10
N GLY A 24 -11.02 -23.69 -2.03
CA GLY A 24 -12.03 -24.75 -1.99
C GLY A 24 -13.19 -24.53 -2.98
N ALA A 25 -13.67 -23.29 -3.10
CA ALA A 25 -14.72 -22.93 -4.06
C ALA A 25 -14.26 -23.10 -5.52
N ALA A 26 -13.02 -22.73 -5.85
CA ALA A 26 -12.45 -22.93 -7.17
C ALA A 26 -12.30 -24.42 -7.52
N ALA A 27 -11.91 -25.26 -6.57
CA ALA A 27 -11.80 -26.71 -6.76
C ALA A 27 -13.17 -27.38 -7.02
N ALA A 28 -14.24 -26.93 -6.35
CA ALA A 28 -15.58 -27.45 -6.55
C ALA A 28 -16.18 -27.08 -7.93
N ALA A 29 -15.80 -25.93 -8.50
CA ALA A 29 -16.26 -25.48 -9.81
C ALA A 29 -15.75 -26.36 -10.97
N LEU A 30 -14.67 -27.12 -10.78
CA LEU A 30 -14.10 -28.04 -11.79
C LEU A 30 -14.97 -29.29 -12.03
N LEU A 31 -15.97 -29.56 -11.18
CA LEU A 31 -16.88 -30.71 -11.30
C LEU A 31 -18.22 -30.38 -11.97
N LEU A 32 -18.45 -29.11 -12.35
CA LEU A 32 -19.64 -28.67 -13.07
C LEU A 32 -19.34 -28.53 -14.57
N PRO A 33 -20.32 -28.80 -15.47
CA PRO A 33 -20.15 -28.55 -16.89
C PRO A 33 -19.89 -27.06 -17.13
N TRP A 34 -18.86 -26.77 -17.93
CA TRP A 34 -18.45 -25.41 -18.29
C TRP A 34 -19.60 -24.69 -18.99
N ARG A 35 -20.32 -23.85 -18.26
CA ARG A 35 -21.10 -22.77 -18.84
C ARG A 35 -20.15 -21.61 -19.06
N GLU A 36 -20.21 -20.99 -20.25
CA GLU A 36 -19.61 -19.67 -20.47
C GLU A 36 -20.24 -18.70 -19.46
N ALA A 37 -19.59 -18.58 -18.30
CA ALA A 37 -19.90 -17.54 -17.35
C ALA A 37 -19.41 -16.26 -18.03
N SER A 38 -20.34 -15.49 -18.58
CA SER A 38 -20.07 -14.10 -18.90
C SER A 38 -19.50 -13.49 -17.63
N ALA A 39 -18.21 -13.16 -17.65
CA ALA A 39 -17.60 -12.39 -16.59
C ALA A 39 -18.21 -11.00 -16.66
N GLN A 40 -19.40 -10.83 -16.08
CA GLN A 40 -19.87 -9.53 -15.68
C GLN A 40 -18.79 -9.01 -14.75
N ALA A 41 -18.00 -8.04 -15.23
CA ALA A 41 -17.08 -7.30 -14.40
C ALA A 41 -17.85 -6.93 -13.13
N ALA A 42 -17.37 -7.37 -11.97
CA ALA A 42 -17.97 -7.00 -10.71
C ALA A 42 -18.13 -5.47 -10.73
N PRO A 43 -19.30 -4.92 -10.34
CA PRO A 43 -19.48 -3.48 -10.31
C PRO A 43 -18.31 -2.91 -9.53
N ALA A 44 -17.56 -2.02 -10.17
CA ALA A 44 -16.45 -1.33 -9.50
C ALA A 44 -17.04 -0.79 -8.19
N PRO A 45 -16.43 -1.09 -7.03
CA PRO A 45 -16.96 -0.65 -5.75
C PRO A 45 -17.21 0.85 -5.88
N SER A 46 -18.46 1.26 -5.68
CA SER A 46 -18.86 2.66 -5.74
C SER A 46 -18.02 3.38 -4.68
N GLY A 47 -16.91 3.98 -5.11
CA GLY A 47 -15.99 4.65 -4.21
C GLY A 47 -16.78 5.66 -3.41
N ARG A 48 -16.66 5.61 -2.07
CA ARG A 48 -17.24 6.64 -1.22
C ARG A 48 -16.70 7.99 -1.69
N SER A 49 -17.58 8.89 -2.13
CA SER A 49 -17.21 10.28 -2.34
C SER A 49 -16.94 10.89 -0.96
N LEU A 50 -15.67 11.17 -0.67
CA LEU A 50 -15.26 11.83 0.55
C LEU A 50 -15.30 13.34 0.31
N SER A 51 -16.15 14.07 1.05
CA SER A 51 -16.14 15.53 1.08
C SER A 51 -15.49 15.98 2.39
N PHE A 52 -14.52 16.89 2.30
CA PHE A 52 -13.83 17.46 3.46
C PHE A 52 -14.19 18.94 3.58
N THR A 53 -14.44 19.42 4.79
CA THR A 53 -14.62 20.85 5.07
C THR A 53 -13.30 21.56 5.35
N HIS A 54 -12.27 20.80 5.72
CA HIS A 54 -10.92 21.29 5.98
C HIS A 54 -9.90 20.20 5.60
N LEU A 55 -8.83 20.60 4.93
CA LEU A 55 -7.73 19.74 4.54
C LEU A 55 -6.43 20.31 5.11
N ALA A 56 -5.73 19.51 5.90
CA ALA A 56 -4.43 19.88 6.48
C ALA A 56 -3.38 18.85 6.07
N ASP A 57 -2.20 19.32 5.69
CA ASP A 57 -1.04 18.47 5.48
C ASP A 57 -0.36 18.20 6.84
N LEU A 58 -0.23 16.92 7.18
CA LEU A 58 0.39 16.44 8.42
C LEU A 58 1.76 15.79 8.15
N THR A 59 2.34 16.05 6.98
CA THR A 59 3.57 15.43 6.49
C THR A 59 4.73 16.41 6.57
N HIS A 60 5.86 15.97 7.10
CA HIS A 60 7.08 16.77 7.00
C HIS A 60 7.83 16.45 5.70
N THR A 61 8.46 17.47 5.11
CA THR A 61 9.34 17.30 3.95
C THR A 61 10.52 16.40 4.29
N LEU A 62 10.62 15.26 3.61
CA LEU A 62 11.76 14.35 3.76
C LEU A 62 12.97 14.90 3.00
N THR A 63 14.10 15.03 3.71
CA THR A 63 15.37 15.48 3.14
C THR A 63 16.52 14.61 3.67
N PRO A 64 17.72 14.65 3.06
CA PRO A 64 18.89 13.98 3.61
C PRO A 64 19.31 14.45 5.01
N HIS A 65 18.82 15.61 5.45
CA HIS A 65 19.11 16.17 6.78
C HIS A 65 17.96 15.94 7.76
N PHE A 66 16.91 15.22 7.35
CA PHE A 66 15.77 14.95 8.21
C PHE A 66 16.21 14.08 9.40
N PRO A 67 15.83 14.44 10.64
CA PRO A 67 16.19 13.63 11.81
C PRO A 67 15.53 12.25 11.71
N VAL A 68 16.34 11.20 11.80
CA VAL A 68 15.88 9.80 11.79
C VAL A 68 16.21 9.11 13.10
N PHE A 69 15.65 7.92 13.30
CA PHE A 69 16.00 7.09 14.45
C PHE A 69 17.52 6.82 14.45
N PRO A 70 18.23 6.89 15.60
CA PRO A 70 19.69 6.90 15.62
C PRO A 70 20.39 5.69 14.98
N SER A 71 19.69 4.56 14.83
CA SER A 71 20.22 3.36 14.19
C SER A 71 20.03 3.31 12.67
N PHE A 72 19.34 4.29 12.07
CA PHE A 72 19.12 4.35 10.63
C PHE A 72 20.11 5.28 9.95
N ASP A 73 20.48 4.93 8.73
CA ASP A 73 21.17 5.86 7.85
C ASP A 73 20.24 7.02 7.45
N SER A 74 20.84 8.19 7.23
CA SER A 74 20.10 9.34 6.72
C SER A 74 19.55 9.06 5.31
N PRO A 75 18.35 9.58 4.96
CA PRO A 75 17.77 9.41 3.63
C PRO A 75 18.73 9.84 2.51
N ARG A 76 18.90 9.01 1.50
CA ARG A 76 19.73 9.34 0.33
C ARG A 76 18.85 9.53 -0.90
N LEU A 77 19.06 10.63 -1.60
CA LEU A 77 18.31 10.97 -2.81
C LEU A 77 19.27 11.40 -3.93
N GLU A 78 19.45 10.56 -4.93
CA GLU A 78 20.41 10.75 -6.01
C GLU A 78 19.70 11.10 -7.32
N THR A 79 20.16 12.16 -8.01
CA THR A 79 19.62 12.54 -9.32
C THR A 79 20.17 11.63 -10.40
N ARG A 80 19.28 10.82 -10.99
CA ARG A 80 19.61 9.92 -12.10
C ARG A 80 19.43 10.63 -13.44
N TYR A 81 18.35 11.39 -13.60
CA TYR A 81 17.99 12.07 -14.84
C TYR A 81 17.64 13.54 -14.62
N THR A 82 18.01 14.38 -15.58
CA THR A 82 17.78 15.83 -15.61
C THR A 82 17.05 16.21 -16.89
N VAL A 83 16.20 17.23 -16.83
CA VAL A 83 15.40 17.64 -18.00
C VAL A 83 16.31 18.10 -19.14
N GLU A 84 17.39 18.81 -18.83
CA GLU A 84 18.32 19.38 -19.81
C GLU A 84 19.05 18.30 -20.62
N ARG A 85 19.44 17.20 -19.96
CA ARG A 85 20.21 16.11 -20.58
C ARG A 85 19.33 15.03 -21.18
N ASP A 86 18.23 14.70 -20.51
CA ASP A 86 17.46 13.48 -20.76
C ASP A 86 16.01 13.74 -21.16
N GLY A 87 15.54 15.00 -21.11
CA GLY A 87 14.15 15.38 -21.42
C GLY A 87 13.15 15.10 -20.29
N PHE A 88 13.58 14.52 -19.16
CA PHE A 88 12.77 14.30 -17.96
C PHE A 88 13.62 14.29 -16.69
N TYR A 89 12.96 14.46 -15.53
CA TYR A 89 13.61 14.45 -14.22
C TYR A 89 13.25 13.20 -13.43
N ALA A 90 14.25 12.53 -12.86
CA ALA A 90 14.04 11.42 -11.95
C ALA A 90 15.18 11.25 -10.95
N ARG A 91 14.82 10.81 -9.75
CA ARG A 91 15.73 10.53 -8.63
C ARG A 91 15.54 9.14 -8.10
N GLU A 92 16.64 8.53 -7.66
CA GLU A 92 16.64 7.31 -6.88
C GLU A 92 16.72 7.63 -5.39
N TRP A 93 15.91 6.93 -4.60
CA TRP A 93 15.77 7.19 -3.17
C TRP A 93 16.11 5.91 -2.40
N ILE A 94 16.93 6.05 -1.37
CA ILE A 94 17.22 4.98 -0.41
C ILE A 94 16.82 5.52 0.97
N VAL A 95 15.82 4.89 1.57
CA VAL A 95 15.22 5.30 2.84
C VAL A 95 14.91 4.08 3.69
N ALA A 96 15.04 4.20 5.01
CA ALA A 96 14.47 3.23 5.94
C ALA A 96 12.93 3.42 5.99
N GLU A 97 12.18 2.33 6.14
CA GLU A 97 10.71 2.36 6.13
C GLU A 97 10.11 3.29 7.21
N HIS A 98 10.87 3.51 8.29
CA HIS A 98 10.48 4.33 9.44
C HIS A 98 11.09 5.74 9.45
N SER A 99 11.48 6.26 8.28
CA SER A 99 12.01 7.62 8.12
C SER A 99 10.90 8.62 7.76
N GLY A 100 10.88 9.78 8.41
CA GLY A 100 9.88 10.83 8.15
C GLY A 100 8.50 10.52 8.71
N THR A 101 7.47 11.19 8.19
CA THR A 101 6.07 10.82 8.45
C THR A 101 5.78 9.50 7.73
N HIS A 102 5.55 8.43 8.48
CA HIS A 102 5.44 7.07 7.94
C HIS A 102 4.27 6.29 8.58
N LEU A 103 4.06 5.06 8.08
CA LEU A 103 3.04 4.13 8.57
C LEU A 103 3.66 2.77 8.84
N ASP A 104 3.46 2.27 10.06
CA ASP A 104 3.89 0.92 10.42
C ASP A 104 2.86 -0.12 10.00
N ALA A 105 3.31 -1.15 9.29
CA ALA A 105 2.53 -2.34 9.03
C ALA A 105 2.42 -3.21 10.31
N PRO A 106 1.40 -4.08 10.43
CA PRO A 106 1.25 -4.97 11.59
C PRO A 106 2.48 -5.84 11.88
N ALA A 107 3.29 -6.16 10.86
CA ALA A 107 4.51 -6.95 10.99
C ALA A 107 5.71 -6.18 11.56
N HIS A 108 5.56 -4.89 11.89
CA HIS A 108 6.65 -4.07 12.43
C HIS A 108 7.15 -4.57 13.81
N PHE A 109 6.26 -5.19 14.60
CA PHE A 109 6.60 -5.81 15.89
C PHE A 109 6.05 -7.23 15.97
N VAL A 110 6.75 -8.10 16.70
CA VAL A 110 6.35 -9.50 17.00
C VAL A 110 6.31 -9.75 18.51
#